data_AF-A0A7S4S0U6-F1
#
_entry.id   AF-A0A7S4S0U6-F1
#
_cell.length_a   1.000
_cell.length_b   1.000
_cell.length_c   1.000
_cell.angle_alpha   90.00
_cell.angle_beta   90.00
_cell.angle_gamma   90.00
#
_symmetry.space_group_name_H-M   'P 1'
#
loop_
_entity.id
_entity.type
_entity.pdbx_description
1 polymer ?
#
loop_
_entity_poly.entity_id
_entity_poly.type
_entity_poly.pdbx_seq_one_letter_code
_entity_poly.pdbx_strand_id
1 'polypeptide(L)'
;PQPQQPQPQQQQQSNQDGQLSPEDRQPSAMRVVILALMAAHIASEHRLERLRYALASIKDQELSLTEADLICAVSWYSPEPQLAQGVRDAMAVFTADCGLKKARIALEQTCRHSQFQHLGEALRAAENELRQRWGSQRGDEIWVVFGDDDDLWHPERVAQYVRAIRAHPQLLGVGVFATMARAVSRSSRPEIAQHMPTTAREVGACLERQELRRMDTTERCDAWRRTLRCAGEAAATLPVRSDLPLEYFDFC
;
A
#
# COMPACT_ATOMS: atom_id res chain seq x y z
N PRO A 1 -25.31 -72.29 33.04
CA PRO A 1 -25.52 -70.84 32.76
C PRO A 1 -24.49 -70.33 31.75
N GLN A 2 -24.87 -70.27 30.47
CA GLN A 2 -24.02 -69.73 29.42
C GLN A 2 -24.09 -68.19 29.44
N PRO A 3 -22.96 -67.47 29.31
CA PRO A 3 -22.97 -66.02 29.26
C PRO A 3 -23.48 -65.53 27.89
N GLN A 4 -24.52 -64.70 27.92
CA GLN A 4 -25.08 -64.02 26.75
C GLN A 4 -24.05 -63.03 26.18
N GLN A 5 -23.73 -63.19 24.90
CA GLN A 5 -22.93 -62.21 24.16
C GLN A 5 -23.78 -60.97 23.82
N PRO A 6 -23.24 -59.74 23.99
CA PRO A 6 -23.95 -58.51 23.64
C PRO A 6 -24.03 -58.36 22.12
N GLN A 7 -25.23 -58.04 21.63
CA GLN A 7 -25.49 -57.73 20.22
C GLN A 7 -24.91 -56.36 19.86
N PRO A 8 -24.31 -56.19 18.66
CA PRO A 8 -23.84 -54.89 18.20
C PRO A 8 -25.03 -54.01 17.80
N GLN A 9 -25.17 -52.86 18.46
CA GLN A 9 -26.08 -51.80 18.05
C GLN A 9 -25.54 -51.15 16.76
N GLN A 10 -26.24 -51.39 15.64
CA GLN A 10 -26.03 -50.64 14.40
C GLN A 10 -26.50 -49.20 14.58
N GLN A 11 -25.56 -48.27 14.79
CA GLN A 11 -25.80 -46.84 14.64
C GLN A 11 -26.03 -46.53 13.15
N GLN A 12 -27.29 -46.26 12.79
CA GLN A 12 -27.63 -45.62 11.52
C GLN A 12 -27.14 -44.17 11.56
N GLN A 13 -25.93 -43.93 11.03
CA GLN A 13 -25.49 -42.59 10.67
C GLN A 13 -26.24 -42.15 9.41
N SER A 14 -27.22 -41.28 9.61
CA SER A 14 -27.87 -40.53 8.54
C SER A 14 -26.84 -39.61 7.87
N ASN A 15 -26.26 -40.08 6.77
CA ASN A 15 -25.54 -39.25 5.81
C ASN A 15 -26.52 -38.29 5.14
N GLN A 16 -26.85 -37.20 5.83
CA GLN A 16 -27.31 -35.98 5.17
C GLN A 16 -26.07 -35.24 4.68
N ASP A 17 -25.43 -35.78 3.65
CA ASP A 17 -24.54 -35.01 2.79
C ASP A 17 -25.41 -33.99 2.06
N GLY A 18 -25.63 -32.85 2.72
CA GLY A 18 -26.13 -31.64 2.08
C GLY A 18 -25.14 -31.26 0.99
N GLN A 19 -25.39 -31.76 -0.22
CA GLN A 19 -24.78 -31.28 -1.44
C GLN A 19 -25.13 -29.79 -1.56
N LEU A 20 -24.27 -28.94 -0.98
CA LEU A 20 -24.25 -27.53 -1.25
C LEU A 20 -24.06 -27.38 -2.76
N SER A 21 -25.04 -26.76 -3.41
CA SER A 21 -25.05 -26.57 -4.85
C SER A 21 -23.75 -25.89 -5.28
N PRO A 22 -23.05 -26.36 -6.33
CA PRO A 22 -21.81 -25.75 -6.83
C PRO A 22 -21.94 -24.26 -7.18
N GLU A 23 -23.16 -23.77 -7.36
CA GLU A 23 -23.48 -22.39 -7.74
C GLU A 23 -23.46 -21.41 -6.55
N ASP A 24 -23.47 -21.87 -5.29
CA ASP A 24 -23.51 -20.98 -4.11
C ASP A 24 -22.12 -20.63 -3.55
N ARG A 25 -21.04 -21.18 -4.13
CA ARG A 25 -19.67 -20.73 -3.80
C ARG A 25 -19.29 -19.56 -4.69
N GLN A 26 -19.94 -18.41 -4.48
CA GLN A 26 -19.30 -17.16 -4.88
C GLN A 26 -17.93 -17.14 -4.19
N PRO A 27 -16.82 -17.06 -4.93
CA PRO A 27 -15.51 -16.97 -4.32
C PRO A 27 -15.53 -15.75 -3.41
N SER A 28 -15.39 -15.96 -2.10
CA SER A 28 -15.24 -14.87 -1.15
C SER A 28 -14.14 -13.97 -1.68
N ALA A 29 -14.48 -12.71 -1.99
CA ALA A 29 -13.54 -11.80 -2.60
C ALA A 29 -12.26 -11.81 -1.77
N MET A 30 -11.13 -12.11 -2.41
CA MET A 30 -9.85 -12.16 -1.70
C MET A 30 -9.62 -10.81 -1.05
N ARG A 31 -9.15 -10.88 0.19
CA ARG A 31 -8.88 -9.69 0.99
C ARG A 31 -7.63 -9.02 0.45
N VAL A 32 -7.67 -7.70 0.31
CA VAL A 32 -6.52 -6.91 -0.18
C VAL A 32 -5.82 -6.25 1.00
N VAL A 33 -4.51 -6.42 1.09
CA VAL A 33 -3.66 -5.81 2.12
C VAL A 33 -2.64 -4.92 1.42
N ILE A 34 -2.61 -3.63 1.79
CA ILE A 34 -1.62 -2.67 1.29
C ILE A 34 -0.57 -2.41 2.37
N LEU A 35 0.70 -2.67 2.06
CA LEU A 35 1.86 -2.35 2.88
C LEU A 35 2.52 -1.08 2.34
N ALA A 36 2.33 0.03 3.04
CA ALA A 36 2.98 1.30 2.75
C ALA A 36 4.32 1.38 3.50
N LEU A 37 5.44 1.39 2.78
CA LEU A 37 6.78 1.46 3.34
C LEU A 37 7.40 2.82 3.07
N MET A 38 7.98 3.42 4.10
CA MET A 38 8.62 4.73 4.00
C MET A 38 9.99 4.70 4.67
N ALA A 39 10.97 5.30 4.00
CA ALA A 39 12.30 5.56 4.51
C ALA A 39 12.49 7.07 4.68
N ALA A 40 12.71 7.54 5.90
CA ALA A 40 12.81 8.98 6.20
C ALA A 40 14.17 9.33 6.79
N HIS A 41 14.83 10.36 6.23
CA HIS A 41 16.09 10.89 6.78
C HIS A 41 15.96 12.37 7.09
N ILE A 42 15.74 12.70 8.36
CA ILE A 42 15.35 14.03 8.77
C ILE A 42 16.56 14.82 9.25
N ALA A 43 17.13 15.60 8.34
CA ALA A 43 18.30 16.44 8.57
C ALA A 43 17.97 17.96 8.59
N SER A 44 16.68 18.33 8.56
CA SER A 44 16.24 19.71 8.68
C SER A 44 14.82 19.82 9.21
N GLU A 45 14.48 20.97 9.80
CA GLU A 45 13.12 21.30 10.24
C GLU A 45 12.12 21.27 9.07
N HIS A 46 12.53 21.72 7.89
CA HIS A 46 11.67 21.69 6.71
C HIS A 46 11.30 20.25 6.30
N ARG A 47 12.25 19.30 6.33
CA ARG A 47 11.92 17.88 6.08
C ARG A 47 11.03 17.28 7.16
N LEU A 48 11.25 17.66 8.42
CA LEU A 48 10.38 17.25 9.52
C LEU A 48 8.94 17.74 9.30
N GLU A 49 8.77 18.98 8.85
CA GLU A 49 7.45 19.53 8.52
C GLU A 49 6.79 18.75 7.37
N ARG A 50 7.52 18.45 6.29
CA ARG A 50 7.01 17.64 5.17
C ARG A 50 6.61 16.23 5.61
N LEU A 51 7.38 15.61 6.48
CA LEU A 51 7.04 14.33 7.10
C LEU A 51 5.71 14.41 7.85
N ARG A 52 5.48 15.48 8.64
CA ARG A 52 4.20 15.66 9.35
C ARG A 52 3.03 15.72 8.37
N TYR A 53 3.16 16.43 7.26
CA TYR A 53 2.10 16.49 6.23
C TYR A 53 1.89 15.13 5.54
N ALA A 54 2.96 14.42 5.19
CA ALA A 54 2.87 13.09 4.59
C ALA A 54 2.15 12.11 5.53
N LEU A 55 2.56 12.03 6.80
CA LEU A 55 1.95 11.18 7.83
C LEU A 55 0.48 11.53 8.07
N ALA A 56 0.13 12.82 8.10
CA ALA A 56 -1.26 13.27 8.21
C ALA A 56 -2.10 12.80 6.99
N SER A 57 -1.59 12.95 5.78
CA SER A 57 -2.29 12.51 4.57
C SER A 57 -2.52 10.98 4.50
N ILE A 58 -1.60 10.19 5.08
CA ILE A 58 -1.74 8.73 5.23
C ILE A 58 -2.75 8.39 6.35
N LYS A 59 -2.75 9.15 7.44
CA LYS A 59 -3.70 8.98 8.54
C LYS A 59 -5.15 9.10 8.04
N ASP A 60 -5.39 10.09 7.18
CA ASP A 60 -6.69 10.48 6.65
C ASP A 60 -7.21 9.60 5.49
N GLN A 61 -6.52 8.52 5.14
CA GLN A 61 -7.00 7.58 4.11
C GLN A 61 -8.35 6.96 4.49
N GLU A 62 -9.32 7.03 3.59
CA GLU A 62 -10.67 6.49 3.81
C GLU A 62 -10.73 4.99 3.52
N LEU A 63 -10.71 4.15 4.57
CA LEU A 63 -10.80 2.68 4.44
C LEU A 63 -12.20 2.12 4.71
N SER A 64 -13.14 2.94 5.20
CA SER A 64 -14.53 2.51 5.41
C SER A 64 -15.20 2.08 4.10
N LEU A 65 -14.73 2.65 2.98
CA LEU A 65 -15.21 2.37 1.63
C LEU A 65 -14.51 1.16 0.98
N THR A 66 -13.57 0.52 1.67
CA THR A 66 -12.77 -0.58 1.14
C THR A 66 -12.80 -1.81 2.06
N GLU A 67 -12.76 -3.00 1.45
CA GLU A 67 -12.50 -4.27 2.15
C GLU A 67 -10.99 -4.52 2.25
N ALA A 68 -10.21 -3.45 2.35
CA ALA A 68 -8.76 -3.53 2.38
C ALA A 68 -8.21 -3.05 3.73
N ASP A 69 -7.06 -3.61 4.07
CA ASP A 69 -6.28 -3.22 5.22
C ASP A 69 -5.05 -2.44 4.78
N LEU A 70 -4.68 -1.46 5.59
CA LEU A 70 -3.51 -0.63 5.37
C LEU A 70 -2.54 -0.78 6.53
N ILE A 71 -1.33 -1.22 6.22
CA ILE A 71 -0.21 -1.22 7.16
C ILE A 71 0.78 -0.20 6.65
N CYS A 72 1.08 0.81 7.45
CA CYS A 72 2.13 1.76 7.14
C CYS A 72 3.31 1.57 8.09
N ALA A 73 4.48 1.27 7.55
CA ALA A 73 5.71 1.14 8.32
C ALA A 73 6.72 2.20 7.86
N VAL A 74 7.17 3.00 8.83
CA VAL A 74 8.12 4.09 8.59
C VAL A 74 9.41 3.77 9.35
N SER A 75 10.51 3.63 8.61
CA SER A 75 11.84 3.55 9.20
C SER A 75 12.54 4.90 9.02
N TRP A 76 13.04 5.48 10.10
CA TRP A 76 13.53 6.86 10.09
C TRP A 76 14.84 7.03 10.87
N TYR A 77 15.62 8.03 10.46
CA TYR A 77 16.84 8.45 11.14
C TYR A 77 16.93 9.97 11.17
N SER A 78 17.47 10.52 12.26
CA SER A 78 17.86 11.93 12.34
C SER A 78 19.20 12.05 13.07
N PRO A 79 20.18 12.79 12.52
CA PRO A 79 21.47 12.97 13.17
C PRO A 79 21.41 13.99 14.33
N GLU A 80 20.39 14.85 14.38
CA GLU A 80 20.28 15.93 15.35
C GLU A 80 19.27 15.57 16.45
N PRO A 81 19.65 15.60 17.75
CA PRO A 81 18.75 15.22 18.83
C PRO A 81 17.43 16.00 18.89
N GLN A 82 17.46 17.28 18.52
CA GLN A 82 16.27 18.14 18.51
C GLN A 82 15.28 17.72 17.42
N LEU A 83 15.78 17.51 16.20
CA LEU A 83 14.97 16.97 15.09
C LEU A 83 14.46 15.56 15.39
N ALA A 84 15.30 14.70 15.97
CA ALA A 84 14.90 13.35 16.38
C ALA A 84 13.72 13.39 17.36
N GLN A 85 13.75 14.31 18.34
CA GLN A 85 12.62 14.51 19.24
C GLN A 85 11.36 14.93 18.47
N GLY A 86 11.48 15.88 17.54
CA GLY A 86 10.36 16.31 16.70
C GLY A 86 9.77 15.19 15.82
N VAL A 87 10.61 14.26 15.33
CA VAL A 87 10.15 13.06 14.62
C VAL A 87 9.44 12.09 15.57
N ARG A 88 9.97 11.84 16.78
CA ARG A 88 9.30 11.00 17.79
C ARG A 88 7.91 11.51 18.12
N ASP A 89 7.76 12.83 18.30
CA ASP A 89 6.47 13.45 18.57
C ASP A 89 5.49 13.26 17.40
N ALA A 90 5.96 13.45 16.17
CA ALA A 90 5.16 13.21 14.97
C ALA A 90 4.75 11.74 14.82
N MET A 91 5.67 10.80 15.09
CA MET A 91 5.41 9.37 15.03
C MET A 91 4.43 8.92 16.12
N ALA A 92 4.53 9.47 17.34
CA ALA A 92 3.58 9.18 18.42
C ALA A 92 2.15 9.60 18.04
N VAL A 93 1.98 10.77 17.41
CA VAL A 93 0.68 11.22 16.90
C VAL A 93 0.19 10.35 15.73
N PHE A 94 1.10 9.92 14.86
CA PHE A 94 0.77 9.08 13.72
C PHE A 94 0.31 7.68 14.15
N THR A 95 1.02 7.04 15.07
CA THR A 95 0.75 5.68 15.54
C THR A 95 -0.38 5.59 16.56
N ALA A 96 -0.77 6.72 17.18
CA ALA A 96 -1.93 6.78 18.05
C ALA A 96 -3.24 6.40 17.33
N ASP A 97 -4.09 5.65 18.03
CA ASP A 97 -5.45 5.25 17.63
C ASP A 97 -5.58 4.82 16.16
N CYS A 98 -5.06 3.63 15.88
CA CYS A 98 -5.30 2.95 14.63
C CYS A 98 -6.53 2.04 14.79
N GLY A 99 -7.61 2.32 14.06
CA GLY A 99 -8.75 1.40 13.97
C GLY A 99 -8.32 0.01 13.45
N LEU A 100 -9.19 -1.00 13.59
CA LEU A 100 -8.84 -2.41 13.32
C LEU A 100 -8.23 -2.68 11.93
N LYS A 101 -8.63 -1.90 10.91
CA LYS A 101 -8.14 -2.01 9.52
C LYS A 101 -6.82 -1.27 9.23
N LYS A 102 -6.24 -0.62 10.23
CA LYS A 102 -5.01 0.16 10.11
C LYS A 102 -3.97 -0.35 11.10
N ALA A 103 -2.74 -0.52 10.63
CA ALA A 103 -1.58 -0.61 11.49
C ALA A 103 -0.57 0.45 11.07
N ARG A 104 0.08 1.09 12.05
CA ARG A 104 1.08 2.13 11.83
C ARG A 104 2.27 1.84 12.71
N ILE A 105 3.44 1.71 12.10
CA ILE A 105 4.66 1.24 12.73
C ILE A 105 5.72 2.30 12.48
N ALA A 106 6.44 2.69 13.54
CA ALA A 106 7.55 3.63 13.46
C ALA A 106 8.81 2.98 14.02
N LEU A 107 9.90 3.00 13.24
CA LEU A 107 11.19 2.40 13.58
C LEU A 107 12.28 3.47 13.56
N GLU A 108 12.68 3.94 14.74
CA GLU A 108 13.83 4.81 14.89
C GLU A 108 15.13 4.00 14.69
N GLN A 109 16.01 4.48 13.81
CA GLN A 109 17.36 3.93 13.64
C GLN A 109 18.36 4.75 14.44
N THR A 110 19.32 4.08 15.09
CA THR A 110 20.36 4.75 15.89
C THR A 110 21.52 5.28 15.05
N CYS A 111 21.67 4.77 13.83
CA CYS A 111 22.68 5.20 12.89
C CYS A 111 22.08 5.44 11.49
N ARG A 112 22.87 6.08 10.63
CA ARG A 112 22.47 6.37 9.26
C ARG A 112 22.43 5.08 8.45
N HIS A 113 21.25 4.71 7.97
CA HIS A 113 21.03 3.63 7.03
C HIS A 113 20.87 4.16 5.59
N SER A 114 21.10 3.30 4.60
CA SER A 114 20.67 3.56 3.22
C SER A 114 19.15 3.47 3.12
N GLN A 115 18.58 4.02 2.05
CA GLN A 115 17.13 3.94 1.80
C GLN A 115 16.65 2.49 1.77
N PHE A 116 17.39 1.58 1.11
CA PHE A 116 17.06 0.15 1.07
C PHE A 116 17.12 -0.54 2.44
N GLN A 117 18.09 -0.17 3.28
CA GLN A 117 18.17 -0.70 4.64
C GLN A 117 16.96 -0.25 5.47
N HIS A 118 16.57 1.02 5.39
CA HIS A 118 15.35 1.52 6.02
C HIS A 118 14.10 0.77 5.55
N LEU A 119 13.95 0.58 4.24
CA LEU A 119 12.82 -0.16 3.67
C LEU A 119 12.80 -1.63 4.12
N GLY A 120 13.95 -2.28 4.21
CA GLY A 120 14.07 -3.65 4.72
C GLY A 120 13.65 -3.77 6.20
N GLU A 121 14.02 -2.81 7.04
CA GLU A 121 13.57 -2.74 8.44
C GLU A 121 12.05 -2.52 8.53
N ALA A 122 11.52 -1.57 7.75
CA ALA A 122 10.09 -1.29 7.69
C ALA A 122 9.27 -2.51 7.23
N LEU A 123 9.72 -3.19 6.17
CA LEU A 123 9.08 -4.40 5.65
C LEU A 123 9.05 -5.50 6.72
N ARG A 124 10.17 -5.78 7.39
CA ARG A 124 10.24 -6.81 8.42
C ARG A 124 9.26 -6.56 9.56
N ALA A 125 9.12 -5.29 9.98
CA ALA A 125 8.16 -4.93 11.02
C ALA A 125 6.71 -5.05 10.53
N ALA A 126 6.42 -4.64 9.29
CA ALA A 126 5.10 -4.82 8.68
C ALA A 126 4.71 -6.30 8.56
N GLU A 127 5.65 -7.18 8.17
CA GLU A 127 5.43 -8.64 8.12
C GLU A 127 5.17 -9.25 9.50
N ASN A 128 5.87 -8.78 10.53
CA ASN A 128 5.64 -9.23 11.90
C ASN A 128 4.23 -8.84 12.35
N GLU A 129 3.81 -7.61 12.08
CA GLU A 129 2.46 -7.14 12.36
C GLU A 129 1.41 -7.95 11.60
N LEU A 130 1.70 -8.27 10.33
CA LEU A 130 0.85 -9.11 9.50
C LEU A 130 0.59 -10.47 10.15
N ARG A 131 1.68 -11.13 10.53
CA ARG A 131 1.66 -12.45 11.17
C ARG A 131 0.90 -12.42 12.50
N GLN A 132 1.07 -11.37 13.30
CA GLN A 132 0.43 -11.25 14.61
C GLN A 132 -1.08 -10.99 14.53
N ARG A 133 -1.51 -10.05 13.69
CA ARG A 133 -2.91 -9.61 13.66
C ARG A 133 -3.81 -10.54 12.88
N TRP A 134 -3.34 -11.10 11.77
CA TRP A 134 -4.22 -11.75 10.82
C TRP A 134 -4.00 -13.25 10.71
N GLY A 135 -2.87 -13.76 11.23
CA GLY A 135 -2.43 -15.12 10.94
C GLY A 135 -2.19 -15.28 9.44
N SER A 136 -1.35 -16.23 9.02
CA SER A 136 -1.15 -16.48 7.60
C SER A 136 -2.38 -17.17 7.00
N GLN A 137 -3.47 -16.41 6.76
CA GLN A 137 -4.62 -16.93 6.03
C GLN A 137 -4.22 -17.13 4.58
N ARG A 138 -4.41 -18.34 4.07
CA ARG A 138 -4.24 -18.61 2.63
C ARG A 138 -5.31 -17.83 1.87
N GLY A 139 -4.88 -16.93 0.98
CA GLY A 139 -5.77 -16.20 0.07
C GLY A 139 -5.76 -14.68 0.21
N ASP A 140 -4.93 -14.10 1.10
CA ASP A 140 -4.74 -12.64 1.15
C ASP A 140 -3.88 -12.16 -0.03
N GLU A 141 -4.31 -11.08 -0.68
CA GLU A 141 -3.56 -10.38 -1.72
C GLU A 141 -2.75 -9.25 -1.08
N ILE A 142 -1.44 -9.45 -0.93
CA ILE A 142 -0.55 -8.47 -0.29
C ILE A 142 0.16 -7.65 -1.36
N TRP A 143 0.03 -6.33 -1.27
CA TRP A 143 0.65 -5.36 -2.17
C TRP A 143 1.54 -4.41 -1.40
N VAL A 144 2.72 -4.12 -1.93
CA VAL A 144 3.67 -3.19 -1.31
C VAL A 144 3.72 -1.89 -2.10
N VAL A 145 3.71 -0.77 -1.39
CA VAL A 145 3.78 0.58 -1.93
C VAL A 145 4.88 1.31 -1.20
N PHE A 146 5.76 1.97 -1.93
CA PHE A 146 6.82 2.81 -1.39
C PHE A 146 6.38 4.26 -1.44
N GLY A 147 6.70 5.01 -0.39
CA GLY A 147 6.51 6.45 -0.36
C GLY A 147 7.72 7.13 0.28
N ASP A 148 8.00 8.34 -0.16
CA ASP A 148 9.00 9.20 0.46
C ASP A 148 8.38 10.01 1.63
N ASP A 149 9.24 10.59 2.45
CA ASP A 149 8.84 11.38 3.64
C ASP A 149 8.19 12.73 3.32
N ASP A 150 7.96 13.00 2.05
CA ASP A 150 7.33 14.20 1.54
C ASP A 150 6.21 13.93 0.52
N ASP A 151 5.82 12.67 0.36
CA ASP A 151 4.72 12.25 -0.51
C ASP A 151 3.37 12.47 0.16
N LEU A 152 2.56 13.33 -0.44
CA LEU A 152 1.17 13.52 -0.04
C LEU A 152 0.26 12.49 -0.68
N TRP A 153 -0.56 11.85 0.14
CA TRP A 153 -1.53 10.89 -0.32
C TRP A 153 -2.88 11.57 -0.52
N HIS A 154 -3.44 11.42 -1.72
CA HIS A 154 -4.84 11.75 -1.94
C HIS A 154 -5.73 10.92 -0.98
N PRO A 155 -6.81 11.45 -0.40
CA PRO A 155 -7.64 10.71 0.57
C PRO A 155 -8.18 9.35 0.05
N GLU A 156 -8.41 9.26 -1.26
CA GLU A 156 -8.86 8.04 -1.93
C GLU A 156 -7.73 7.13 -2.44
N ARG A 157 -6.44 7.43 -2.19
CA ARG A 157 -5.31 6.72 -2.84
C ARG A 157 -5.41 5.21 -2.65
N VAL A 158 -5.65 4.76 -1.41
CA VAL A 158 -5.82 3.32 -1.11
C VAL A 158 -7.05 2.74 -1.79
N ALA A 159 -8.18 3.45 -1.81
CA ALA A 159 -9.38 2.99 -2.50
C ALA A 159 -9.16 2.81 -4.00
N GLN A 160 -8.41 3.71 -4.64
CA GLN A 160 -8.04 3.59 -6.05
C GLN A 160 -7.11 2.41 -6.29
N TYR A 161 -6.18 2.11 -5.37
CA TYR A 161 -5.34 0.90 -5.47
C TYR A 161 -6.18 -0.36 -5.43
N VAL A 162 -7.10 -0.47 -4.47
CA VAL A 162 -7.97 -1.64 -4.32
C VAL A 162 -8.84 -1.84 -5.56
N ARG A 163 -9.45 -0.76 -6.10
CA ARG A 163 -10.21 -0.82 -7.35
C ARG A 163 -9.35 -1.31 -8.50
N ALA A 164 -8.12 -0.80 -8.62
CA ALA A 164 -7.20 -1.20 -9.67
C ALA A 164 -6.77 -2.67 -9.52
N ILE A 165 -6.38 -3.10 -8.32
CA ILE A 165 -6.01 -4.50 -8.03
C ILE A 165 -7.14 -5.44 -8.42
N ARG A 166 -8.38 -5.16 -8.00
CA ARG A 166 -9.55 -6.00 -8.32
C ARG A 166 -9.92 -6.00 -9.79
N ALA A 167 -9.70 -4.90 -10.49
CA ALA A 167 -10.04 -4.77 -11.90
C ALA A 167 -9.04 -5.49 -12.83
N HIS A 168 -7.87 -5.89 -12.33
CA HIS A 168 -6.83 -6.53 -13.12
C HIS A 168 -6.61 -7.96 -12.63
N PRO A 169 -6.73 -8.99 -13.50
CA PRO A 169 -6.40 -10.36 -13.13
C PRO A 169 -4.97 -10.41 -12.59
N GLN A 170 -4.79 -10.99 -11.41
CA GLN A 170 -3.45 -11.24 -10.88
C GLN A 170 -2.72 -12.21 -11.82
N LEU A 171 -1.56 -11.78 -12.32
CA LEU A 171 -0.67 -12.65 -13.05
C LEU A 171 0.08 -13.50 -12.01
N LEU A 172 0.38 -14.76 -12.33
CA LEU A 172 1.14 -15.67 -11.45
C LEU A 172 2.57 -15.19 -11.13
N GLY A 173 2.98 -14.02 -11.65
CA GLY A 173 4.25 -13.35 -11.40
C GLY A 173 4.07 -11.86 -11.09
N VAL A 174 4.98 -11.37 -10.26
CA VAL A 174 5.18 -10.01 -9.71
C VAL A 174 4.32 -8.90 -10.33
N GLY A 175 3.38 -8.38 -9.53
CA GLY A 175 2.59 -7.20 -9.87
C GLY A 175 3.34 -5.91 -9.52
N VAL A 176 3.89 -5.24 -10.53
CA VAL A 176 4.44 -3.87 -10.37
C VAL A 176 3.29 -2.87 -10.42
N PHE A 177 2.97 -2.24 -9.29
CA PHE A 177 1.98 -1.17 -9.24
C PHE A 177 2.67 0.20 -9.25
N ALA A 178 2.90 0.73 -10.45
CA ALA A 178 3.32 2.12 -10.62
C ALA A 178 2.08 3.01 -10.71
N THR A 179 1.88 3.91 -9.75
CA THR A 179 0.82 4.92 -9.89
C THR A 179 1.16 5.88 -11.01
N MET A 180 0.34 5.91 -12.05
CA MET A 180 0.53 6.87 -13.13
C MET A 180 0.09 8.30 -12.75
N ALA A 181 -0.62 8.47 -11.63
CA ALA A 181 -1.16 9.76 -11.19
C ALA A 181 -0.07 10.67 -10.60
N ARG A 182 0.97 10.95 -11.38
CA ARG A 182 2.01 11.93 -11.06
C ARG A 182 1.63 13.28 -11.64
N ALA A 183 1.70 14.32 -10.82
CA ALA A 183 1.58 15.70 -11.26
C ALA A 183 2.97 16.35 -11.19
N VAL A 184 3.45 16.93 -12.29
CA VAL A 184 4.78 17.56 -12.37
C VAL A 184 4.60 19.05 -12.62
N SER A 185 5.36 19.88 -11.90
CA SER A 185 5.36 21.34 -12.14
C SER A 185 5.88 21.65 -13.54
N ARG A 186 5.14 22.47 -14.28
CA ARG A 186 5.53 22.90 -15.64
C ARG A 186 6.66 23.90 -15.65
N SER A 187 6.86 24.62 -14.56
CA SER A 187 7.83 25.70 -14.51
C SER A 187 9.13 25.22 -13.89
N SER A 188 10.24 25.46 -14.58
CA SER A 188 11.58 25.49 -13.97
C SER A 188 11.78 26.70 -13.04
N ARG A 189 10.70 27.39 -12.65
CA ARG A 189 10.76 28.56 -11.78
C ARG A 189 11.06 28.09 -10.35
N PRO A 190 12.21 28.48 -9.77
CA PRO A 190 12.58 28.07 -8.41
C PRO A 190 11.57 28.55 -7.35
N GLU A 191 10.77 29.57 -7.66
CA GLU A 191 9.68 30.08 -6.81
C GLU A 191 8.60 29.03 -6.54
N ILE A 192 8.26 28.17 -7.51
CA ILE A 192 7.27 27.10 -7.29
C ILE A 192 7.87 25.95 -6.46
N ALA A 193 9.19 25.73 -6.54
CA ALA A 193 9.86 24.77 -5.66
C ALA A 193 9.80 25.19 -4.18
N GLN A 194 9.70 26.50 -3.89
CA GLN A 194 9.51 27.03 -2.55
C GLN A 194 8.05 26.95 -2.06
N HIS A 195 7.10 26.74 -2.97
CA HIS A 195 5.66 26.68 -2.70
C HIS A 195 5.04 25.39 -3.28
N MET A 196 5.71 24.26 -3.06
CA MET A 196 5.13 22.96 -3.42
C MET A 196 3.83 22.77 -2.62
N PRO A 197 2.72 22.35 -3.27
CA PRO A 197 1.46 22.14 -2.58
C PRO A 197 1.65 21.10 -1.47
N THR A 198 1.16 21.45 -0.28
CA THR A 198 1.27 20.67 0.96
C THR A 198 0.00 19.90 1.28
N THR A 199 -1.08 20.15 0.53
CA THR A 199 -2.38 19.46 0.69
C THR A 199 -2.94 18.97 -0.64
N ALA A 200 -3.80 17.93 -0.60
CA ALA A 200 -4.49 17.44 -1.80
C ALA A 200 -5.34 18.52 -2.48
N ARG A 201 -5.96 19.41 -1.69
CA ARG A 201 -6.72 20.56 -2.20
C ARG A 201 -5.82 21.54 -2.95
N GLU A 202 -4.62 21.81 -2.44
CA GLU A 202 -3.64 22.65 -3.13
C GLU A 202 -3.15 22.00 -4.42
N VAL A 203 -2.91 20.68 -4.42
CA VAL A 203 -2.59 19.94 -5.65
C VAL A 203 -3.71 20.10 -6.68
N GLY A 204 -4.97 19.93 -6.27
CA GLY A 204 -6.14 20.16 -7.13
C GLY A 204 -6.19 21.57 -7.69
N ALA A 205 -6.04 22.58 -6.84
CA ALA A 205 -6.01 23.98 -7.25
C ALA A 205 -4.85 24.29 -8.21
N CYS A 206 -3.66 23.74 -7.98
CA CYS A 206 -2.51 23.88 -8.88
C CYS A 206 -2.74 23.19 -10.23
N LEU A 207 -3.43 22.04 -10.25
CA LEU A 207 -3.83 21.37 -11.50
C LEU A 207 -4.87 22.18 -12.27
N GLU A 208 -5.87 22.74 -11.60
CA GLU A 208 -6.88 23.61 -12.20
C GLU A 208 -6.28 24.90 -12.80
N ARG A 209 -5.33 25.52 -12.08
CA ARG A 209 -4.54 26.67 -12.56
C ARG A 209 -3.49 26.30 -13.61
N GLN A 210 -3.34 25.03 -13.96
CA GLN A 210 -2.34 24.50 -14.90
C GLN A 210 -0.87 24.75 -14.48
N GLU A 211 -0.62 24.95 -13.19
CA GLU A 211 0.73 25.07 -12.60
C GLU A 211 1.40 23.69 -12.54
N LEU A 212 0.60 22.66 -12.26
CA LEU A 212 0.99 21.26 -12.36
C LEU A 212 0.38 20.62 -13.62
N ARG A 213 1.06 19.61 -14.17
CA ARG A 213 0.56 18.77 -15.26
C ARG A 213 0.51 17.33 -14.83
N ARG A 214 -0.66 16.71 -14.98
CA ARG A 214 -0.85 15.25 -14.90
C ARG A 214 -0.08 14.53 -15.99
N MET A 215 0.71 13.54 -15.60
CA MET A 215 1.55 12.76 -16.51
C MET A 215 0.86 11.49 -17.02
N ASP A 216 -0.19 11.01 -16.34
CA ASP A 216 -1.02 9.86 -16.74
C ASP A 216 -1.93 10.12 -17.94
N THR A 217 -2.08 11.37 -18.37
CA THR A 217 -2.89 11.76 -19.53
C THR A 217 -2.03 12.02 -20.76
N THR A 218 -0.77 11.56 -20.77
CA THR A 218 0.08 11.67 -21.96
C THR A 218 -0.28 10.59 -22.98
N GLU A 219 -0.18 10.91 -24.27
CA GLU A 219 -0.42 9.97 -25.37
C GLU A 219 0.42 8.69 -25.22
N ARG A 220 1.62 8.81 -24.63
CA ARG A 220 2.52 7.68 -24.32
C ARG A 220 1.93 6.76 -23.26
N CYS A 221 1.39 7.29 -22.18
CA CYS A 221 0.70 6.50 -21.16
C CYS A 221 -0.53 5.80 -21.74
N ASP A 222 -1.30 6.47 -22.60
CA ASP A 222 -2.45 5.86 -23.26
C ASP A 222 -2.07 4.76 -24.25
N ALA A 223 -1.01 4.98 -25.04
CA ALA A 223 -0.45 3.96 -25.91
C ALA A 223 0.02 2.74 -25.12
N TRP A 224 0.72 2.95 -24.01
CA TRP A 224 1.16 1.87 -23.13
C TRP A 224 -0.02 1.10 -22.51
N ARG A 225 -1.07 1.80 -22.02
CA ARG A 225 -2.30 1.16 -21.55
C ARG A 225 -2.98 0.31 -22.63
N ARG A 226 -2.92 0.73 -23.90
CA ARG A 226 -3.42 -0.08 -25.02
C ARG A 226 -2.56 -1.33 -25.23
N THR A 227 -1.24 -1.18 -25.25
CA THR A 227 -0.29 -2.31 -25.35
C THR A 227 -0.50 -3.33 -24.25
N LEU A 228 -0.56 -2.91 -22.99
CA LEU A 228 -0.83 -3.77 -21.84
C LEU A 228 -2.15 -4.54 -22.01
N ARG A 229 -3.23 -3.83 -22.40
CA ARG A 229 -4.55 -4.45 -22.62
C ARG A 229 -4.53 -5.47 -23.76
N CYS A 230 -3.83 -5.18 -24.86
CA CYS A 230 -3.73 -6.10 -26.00
C CYS A 230 -2.87 -7.34 -25.70
N ALA A 231 -1.93 -7.27 -24.77
CA ALA A 231 -1.03 -8.36 -24.46
C ALA A 231 -1.65 -9.47 -23.58
N GLY A 232 -2.79 -9.20 -22.93
CA GLY A 232 -3.46 -10.19 -22.09
C GLY A 232 -2.54 -10.76 -21.01
N GLU A 233 -2.41 -12.08 -20.95
CA GLU A 233 -1.54 -12.78 -19.99
C GLU A 233 -0.05 -12.46 -20.18
N ALA A 234 0.38 -12.13 -21.41
CA ALA A 234 1.76 -11.76 -21.69
C ALA A 234 2.12 -10.36 -21.16
N ALA A 235 1.16 -9.59 -20.64
CA ALA A 235 1.42 -8.26 -20.08
C ALA A 235 2.43 -8.31 -18.90
N ALA A 236 2.52 -9.43 -18.18
CA ALA A 236 3.45 -9.61 -17.05
C ALA A 236 4.92 -9.47 -17.45
N THR A 237 5.24 -9.85 -18.69
CA THR A 237 6.62 -9.92 -19.19
C THR A 237 6.94 -8.80 -20.16
N LEU A 238 5.99 -7.89 -20.41
CA LEU A 238 6.24 -6.75 -21.27
C LEU A 238 7.24 -5.81 -20.60
N PRO A 239 8.37 -5.52 -21.24
CA PRO A 239 9.34 -4.58 -20.70
C PRO A 239 8.68 -3.19 -20.59
N VAL A 240 8.65 -2.64 -19.37
CA VAL A 240 8.16 -1.29 -19.14
C VAL A 240 9.05 -0.32 -19.90
N ARG A 241 8.43 0.53 -20.71
CA ARG A 241 9.19 1.51 -21.49
C ARG A 241 9.81 2.56 -20.57
N SER A 242 11.11 2.83 -20.74
CA SER A 242 11.86 3.82 -19.97
C SER A 242 11.44 5.27 -20.21
N ASP A 243 10.64 5.53 -21.24
CA ASP A 243 10.12 6.85 -21.58
C ASP A 243 8.76 7.17 -20.95
N LEU A 244 8.24 6.27 -20.10
CA LEU A 244 7.02 6.48 -19.34
C LEU A 244 7.35 7.14 -17.99
N PRO A 245 6.51 8.07 -17.52
CA PRO A 245 6.68 8.75 -16.24
C PRO A 245 6.23 7.85 -15.07
N LEU A 246 6.79 6.64 -14.98
CA LEU A 246 6.51 5.65 -13.96
C LEU A 246 7.63 5.65 -12.92
N GLU A 247 7.27 5.58 -11.63
CA GLU A 247 8.20 5.19 -10.58
C GLU A 247 8.16 3.67 -10.48
N TYR A 248 9.32 3.04 -10.69
CA TYR A 248 9.45 1.59 -10.82
C TYR A 248 10.12 1.01 -9.57
N PHE A 249 9.60 -0.11 -9.09
CA PHE A 249 10.31 -0.99 -8.18
C PHE A 249 10.23 -2.42 -8.69
N ASP A 250 11.41 -3.03 -8.87
CA ASP A 250 11.57 -4.46 -9.12
C ASP A 250 11.69 -5.14 -7.76
N PHE A 251 10.83 -6.12 -7.50
CA PHE A 251 11.10 -7.11 -6.47
C PHE A 251 11.08 -8.47 -7.15
N CYS A 252 12.28 -8.92 -7.52
CA CYS A 252 12.54 -10.31 -7.88
C CYS A 252 12.38 -11.22 -6.66
#